data_AF-A0A511X009-F1
#
_entry.id   AF-A0A511X009-F1
#
_cell.length_a   1.000
_cell.length_b   1.000
_cell.length_c   1.000
_cell.angle_alpha   90.00
_cell.angle_beta   90.00
_cell.angle_gamma   90.00
#
_symmetry.space_group_name_H-M   'P 1'
#
loop_
_entity.id
_entity.type
_entity.pdbx_description
1 polymer ?
#
loop_
_entity_poly.entity_id
_entity_poly.type
_entity_poly.pdbx_seq_one_letter_code
_entity_poly.pdbx_strand_id
1 'polypeptide(L)'
;MEFKDIKDDYNKVRENERTSLSNYLVDILKHDERLAVVTRGSSGKGRIKYASGGRFGKDVCDLSNWKWVEVRGKDCSCIISLNMLETDTNSGNVHALYDRIGFFVYTNNKNDGILTDERRIITNIELPLDDTKKCTIKNILENIVIKEMWNMEYPKNQE
;
A
#
# COMPACT_ATOMS: atom_id res chain seq x y z
N MET A 1 5.46 -27.19 16.68
CA MET A 1 4.86 -26.38 15.61
C MET A 1 5.95 -26.19 14.58
N GLU A 2 5.73 -26.63 13.35
CA GLU A 2 6.75 -26.52 12.31
C GLU A 2 6.84 -25.08 11.81
N PHE A 3 8.00 -24.68 11.27
CA PHE A 3 8.19 -23.34 10.71
C PHE A 3 7.12 -22.95 9.69
N LYS A 4 6.70 -23.92 8.86
CA LYS A 4 5.67 -23.73 7.84
C LYS A 4 4.32 -23.38 8.47
N ASP A 5 3.94 -24.06 9.55
CA ASP A 5 2.66 -23.81 10.21
C ASP A 5 2.62 -22.39 10.79
N ILE A 6 3.72 -21.96 11.43
CA ILE A 6 3.87 -20.60 11.96
C ILE A 6 3.74 -19.57 10.83
N LYS A 7 4.40 -19.81 9.69
CA LYS A 7 4.34 -18.92 8.52
C LYS A 7 2.92 -18.82 7.97
N ASP A 8 2.22 -19.94 7.87
CA ASP A 8 0.85 -19.99 7.37
C ASP A 8 -0.11 -19.27 8.32
N ASP A 9 0.03 -19.45 9.62
CA ASP A 9 -0.77 -18.77 10.63
C ASP A 9 -0.51 -17.26 10.66
N TYR A 10 0.77 -16.85 10.58
CA TYR A 10 1.13 -15.44 10.41
C TYR A 10 0.46 -14.84 9.17
N ASN A 11 0.51 -15.54 8.03
CA ASN A 11 -0.09 -15.05 6.78
C ASN A 11 -1.62 -14.90 6.89
N LYS A 12 -2.30 -15.81 7.60
CA LYS A 12 -3.76 -15.70 7.87
C LYS A 12 -4.08 -14.48 8.71
N VAL A 13 -3.37 -14.27 9.82
CA VAL A 13 -3.58 -13.09 10.69
C VAL A 13 -3.36 -11.79 9.91
N ARG A 14 -2.32 -11.75 9.08
CA ARG A 14 -2.02 -10.62 8.20
C ARG A 14 -3.10 -10.35 7.16
N GLU A 15 -3.68 -11.40 6.60
CA GLU A 15 -4.81 -11.28 5.67
C GLU A 15 -6.06 -10.74 6.39
N ASN A 16 -6.28 -11.10 7.65
CA ASN A 16 -7.39 -10.57 8.45
C ASN A 16 -7.22 -9.07 8.71
N GLU A 17 -6.03 -8.61 9.10
CA GLU A 17 -5.71 -7.18 9.27
C GLU A 17 -5.96 -6.40 7.97
N ARG A 18 -5.45 -6.92 6.84
CA ARG A 18 -5.65 -6.32 5.52
C ARG A 18 -7.14 -6.26 5.14
N THR A 19 -7.86 -7.35 5.33
CA THR A 19 -9.29 -7.45 4.98
C THR A 19 -10.13 -6.53 5.86
N SER A 20 -9.82 -6.45 7.15
CA SER A 20 -10.43 -5.51 8.10
C SER A 20 -10.29 -4.06 7.64
N LEU A 21 -9.08 -3.65 7.27
CA LEU A 21 -8.83 -2.31 6.72
C LEU A 21 -9.53 -2.11 5.36
N SER A 22 -9.44 -3.08 4.46
CA SER A 22 -10.07 -3.00 3.13
C SER A 22 -11.58 -2.83 3.24
N ASN A 23 -12.24 -3.61 4.09
CA ASN A 23 -13.69 -3.53 4.29
C ASN A 23 -14.10 -2.20 4.92
N TYR A 24 -13.34 -1.73 5.91
CA TYR A 24 -13.54 -0.40 6.50
C TYR A 24 -13.50 0.68 5.42
N LEU A 25 -12.42 0.71 4.61
CA LEU A 25 -12.26 1.70 3.54
C LEU A 25 -13.33 1.59 2.44
N VAL A 26 -13.78 0.38 2.10
CA VAL A 26 -14.86 0.18 1.13
C VAL A 26 -16.15 0.82 1.64
N ASP A 27 -16.52 0.61 2.91
CA ASP A 27 -17.77 1.16 3.46
C ASP A 27 -17.74 2.70 3.54
N ILE A 28 -16.63 3.28 3.99
CA ILE A 28 -16.53 4.74 4.14
C ILE A 28 -16.39 5.48 2.79
N LEU A 29 -15.80 4.84 1.76
CA LEU A 29 -15.58 5.45 0.43
C LEU A 29 -16.66 5.06 -0.58
N LYS A 30 -17.69 4.31 -0.20
CA LYS A 30 -18.73 3.80 -1.12
C LYS A 30 -19.45 4.89 -1.93
N HIS A 31 -19.45 6.13 -1.43
CA HIS A 31 -20.06 7.29 -2.07
C HIS A 31 -19.02 8.36 -2.48
N ASP A 32 -17.72 8.09 -2.34
CA ASP A 32 -16.69 9.02 -2.81
C ASP A 32 -16.50 8.82 -4.33
N GLU A 33 -16.69 9.89 -5.10
CA GLU A 33 -16.53 9.85 -6.56
C GLU A 33 -15.06 9.96 -7.00
N ARG A 34 -14.16 10.32 -6.09
CA ARG A 34 -12.74 10.57 -6.37
C ARG A 34 -11.89 9.34 -6.11
N LEU A 35 -12.30 8.49 -5.17
CA LEU A 35 -11.53 7.33 -4.70
C LEU A 35 -12.37 6.06 -4.68
N ALA A 36 -11.76 4.94 -5.07
CA ALA A 36 -12.33 3.61 -4.96
C ALA A 36 -11.29 2.59 -4.50
N VAL A 37 -11.67 1.73 -3.56
CA VAL A 37 -10.83 0.61 -3.11
C VAL A 37 -10.84 -0.50 -4.15
N VAL A 38 -9.66 -1.01 -4.52
CA VAL A 38 -9.52 -2.14 -5.44
C VAL A 38 -9.71 -3.44 -4.66
N THR A 39 -10.81 -4.14 -4.95
CA THR A 39 -11.18 -5.39 -4.28
C THR A 39 -11.12 -6.62 -5.18
N ARG A 40 -10.89 -6.43 -6.48
CA ARG A 40 -10.87 -7.51 -7.48
C ARG A 40 -9.46 -7.82 -7.97
N GLY A 41 -9.28 -8.99 -8.58
CA GLY A 41 -8.00 -9.47 -9.10
C GLY A 41 -7.07 -10.04 -8.03
N SER A 42 -5.79 -10.22 -8.36
CA SER A 42 -4.74 -10.57 -7.38
C SER A 42 -4.29 -9.36 -6.56
N SER A 43 -5.22 -8.44 -6.23
CA SER A 43 -4.92 -7.23 -5.48
C SER A 43 -4.74 -7.55 -3.99
N GLY A 44 -3.92 -6.73 -3.34
CA GLY A 44 -3.73 -6.74 -1.89
C GLY A 44 -2.79 -7.82 -1.32
N LYS A 45 -2.22 -8.70 -2.15
CA LYS A 45 -1.18 -9.63 -1.69
C LYS A 45 -0.17 -10.03 -2.76
N GLY A 46 1.06 -10.33 -2.32
CA GLY A 46 2.11 -10.79 -3.21
C GLY A 46 1.81 -12.18 -3.82
N ARG A 47 2.50 -12.50 -4.91
CA ARG A 47 2.34 -13.79 -5.60
C ARG A 47 2.95 -14.93 -4.78
N ILE A 48 2.24 -16.05 -4.70
CA ILE A 48 2.73 -17.28 -4.07
C ILE A 48 3.92 -17.88 -4.85
N LYS A 49 3.93 -17.67 -6.17
CA LYS A 49 5.01 -18.13 -7.05
C LYS A 49 5.64 -16.91 -7.74
N TYR A 50 6.60 -16.29 -7.07
CA TYR A 50 7.35 -15.15 -7.60
C TYR A 50 8.75 -15.59 -8.04
N ALA A 51 9.05 -15.43 -9.33
CA ALA A 51 10.30 -15.88 -9.93
C ALA A 51 11.30 -14.73 -10.24
N SER A 52 10.94 -13.47 -9.96
CA SER A 52 11.75 -12.28 -10.32
C SER A 52 12.30 -12.32 -11.75
N GLY A 53 11.46 -12.69 -12.72
CA GLY A 53 11.87 -12.83 -14.12
C GLY A 53 12.98 -13.88 -14.36
N GLY A 54 13.11 -14.89 -13.50
CA GLY A 54 14.13 -15.93 -13.56
C GLY A 54 15.41 -15.62 -12.79
N ARG A 55 15.54 -14.43 -12.18
CA ARG A 55 16.73 -14.04 -11.40
C ARG A 55 16.96 -14.89 -10.16
N PHE A 56 15.91 -15.44 -9.57
CA PHE A 56 16.00 -16.35 -8.42
C PHE A 56 16.24 -17.83 -8.81
N GLY A 57 16.56 -18.11 -10.08
CA GLY A 57 16.78 -19.49 -10.54
C GLY A 57 15.49 -20.31 -10.59
N LYS A 58 15.57 -21.59 -10.21
CA LYS A 58 14.42 -22.53 -10.18
C LYS A 58 13.51 -22.34 -8.97
N ASP A 59 13.97 -21.63 -7.94
CA ASP A 59 13.26 -21.49 -6.68
C ASP A 59 12.34 -20.26 -6.73
N VAL A 60 11.04 -20.53 -6.73
CA VAL A 60 10.00 -19.50 -6.65
C VAL A 60 9.81 -19.08 -5.20
N CYS A 61 9.83 -17.77 -4.95
CA CYS A 61 9.55 -17.21 -3.64
C CYS A 61 8.04 -17.04 -3.43
N ASP A 62 7.58 -17.38 -2.22
CA ASP A 62 6.22 -17.11 -1.78
C ASP A 62 6.15 -15.75 -1.08
N LEU A 63 5.62 -14.76 -1.79
CA LEU A 63 5.42 -13.38 -1.31
C LEU A 63 4.01 -13.14 -0.78
N SER A 64 3.21 -14.18 -0.53
CA SER A 64 1.81 -14.01 -0.12
C SER A 64 1.65 -13.28 1.22
N ASN A 65 2.70 -13.26 2.05
CA ASN A 65 2.78 -12.51 3.31
C ASN A 65 2.92 -10.99 3.11
N TRP A 66 3.32 -10.53 1.92
CA TRP A 66 3.34 -9.12 1.58
C TRP A 66 1.90 -8.66 1.31
N LYS A 67 1.38 -7.74 2.12
CA LYS A 67 -0.03 -7.31 2.08
C LYS A 67 -0.16 -5.83 1.85
N TRP A 68 -1.19 -5.43 1.11
CA TRP A 68 -1.55 -4.03 0.92
C TRP A 68 -3.05 -3.83 0.70
N VAL A 69 -3.50 -2.59 0.78
CA VAL A 69 -4.80 -2.16 0.25
C VAL A 69 -4.53 -1.11 -0.82
N GLU A 70 -5.07 -1.33 -2.02
CA GLU A 70 -4.93 -0.40 -3.13
C GLU A 70 -6.19 0.47 -3.20
N VAL A 71 -6.00 1.78 -3.24
CA VAL A 71 -7.05 2.77 -3.43
C VAL A 71 -6.73 3.55 -4.70
N ARG A 72 -7.61 3.49 -5.69
CA ARG A 72 -7.45 4.20 -6.95
C ARG A 72 -8.28 5.46 -6.96
N GLY A 73 -7.68 6.54 -7.45
CA GLY A 73 -8.41 7.73 -7.85
C GLY A 73 -8.13 8.09 -9.29
N LYS A 74 -8.94 9.02 -9.81
CA LYS A 74 -8.85 9.47 -11.21
C LYS A 74 -7.47 10.03 -11.55
N ASP A 75 -6.93 10.85 -10.66
CA ASP A 75 -5.69 11.59 -10.90
C ASP A 75 -4.54 11.15 -9.98
N CYS A 76 -4.86 10.59 -8.81
CA CYS A 76 -3.91 10.06 -7.85
C CYS A 76 -4.40 8.71 -7.34
N SER A 77 -3.48 7.76 -7.18
CA SER A 77 -3.75 6.45 -6.60
C SER A 77 -2.75 6.15 -5.49
N CYS A 78 -3.12 5.24 -4.59
CA CYS A 78 -2.36 4.96 -3.39
C CYS A 78 -2.35 3.47 -3.07
N ILE A 79 -1.18 2.95 -2.70
CA ILE A 79 -1.02 1.64 -2.07
C ILE A 79 -0.74 1.86 -0.59
N ILE A 80 -1.66 1.40 0.26
CA ILE A 80 -1.49 1.35 1.70
C ILE A 80 -0.79 0.01 2.01
N SER A 81 0.52 0.06 2.19
CA SER A 81 1.32 -1.11 2.51
C SER A 81 1.21 -1.45 3.98
N LEU A 82 1.03 -2.73 4.30
CA LEU A 82 1.15 -3.25 5.66
C LEU A 82 2.59 -3.74 5.94
N ASN A 83 3.50 -3.61 4.97
CA ASN A 83 4.91 -3.98 5.03
C ASN A 83 5.72 -2.81 4.46
N MET A 84 5.88 -1.72 5.21
CA MET A 84 6.47 -0.51 4.65
C MET A 84 7.97 -0.68 4.42
N LEU A 85 8.46 -0.23 3.26
CA LEU A 85 9.89 -0.17 2.98
C LEU A 85 10.46 1.17 3.47
N GLU A 86 11.44 1.10 4.36
CA GLU A 86 12.23 2.22 4.83
C GLU A 86 13.66 2.11 4.31
N THR A 87 14.26 3.24 3.95
CA THR A 87 15.67 3.30 3.59
C THR A 87 16.42 3.93 4.75
N ASP A 88 17.33 3.19 5.38
CA ASP A 88 18.21 3.75 6.41
C ASP A 88 19.04 4.87 5.80
N THR A 89 18.91 6.08 6.35
CA THR A 89 19.59 7.28 5.86
C THR A 89 21.10 7.19 6.02
N ASN A 90 21.60 6.37 6.95
CA ASN A 90 23.04 6.25 7.21
C ASN A 90 23.71 5.25 6.27
N SER A 91 23.14 4.06 6.11
CA SER A 91 23.74 3.00 5.28
C SER A 91 23.20 2.93 3.86
N GLY A 92 22.04 3.53 3.59
CA GLY A 92 21.31 3.37 2.33
C GLY A 92 20.60 2.02 2.19
N ASN A 93 20.66 1.16 3.21
CA ASN A 93 20.02 -0.15 3.18
C ASN A 93 18.50 -0.04 3.25
N VAL A 94 17.81 -0.91 2.51
CA VAL A 94 16.35 -0.99 2.51
C VAL A 94 15.90 -2.03 3.53
N HIS A 95 15.05 -1.62 4.46
CA HIS A 95 14.43 -2.47 5.48
C HIS A 95 12.93 -2.57 5.22
N ALA A 96 12.39 -3.77 5.44
CA ALA A 96 10.94 -3.99 5.47
C ALA A 96 10.45 -3.94 6.91
N LEU A 97 9.62 -2.95 7.23
CA LEU A 97 8.95 -2.79 8.51
C LEU A 97 7.66 -3.61 8.47
N TYR A 98 7.69 -4.80 9.08
CA TYR A 98 6.60 -5.78 8.96
C TYR A 98 5.35 -5.42 9.77
N ASP A 99 5.47 -4.57 10.77
CA ASP A 99 4.41 -4.13 11.68
C ASP A 99 3.88 -2.73 11.35
N ARG A 100 4.53 -1.99 10.43
CA ARG A 100 4.18 -0.59 10.15
C ARG A 100 3.39 -0.42 8.86
N ILE A 101 2.42 0.48 8.94
CA ILE A 101 1.65 0.95 7.80
C ILE A 101 2.38 2.11 7.12
N GLY A 102 2.36 2.10 5.79
CA GLY A 102 2.83 3.24 5.01
C GLY A 102 2.08 3.37 3.70
N PHE A 103 2.29 4.48 3.02
CA PHE A 103 1.59 4.83 1.79
C PHE A 103 2.61 5.01 0.67
N PHE A 104 2.35 4.35 -0.45
CA PHE A 104 2.97 4.65 -1.73
C PHE A 104 1.94 5.41 -2.55
N VAL A 105 2.20 6.68 -2.80
CA VAL A 105 1.33 7.57 -3.57
C VAL A 105 1.91 7.69 -4.96
N TYR A 106 1.05 7.55 -5.97
CA TYR A 106 1.44 7.70 -7.36
C TYR A 106 0.41 8.52 -8.13
N THR A 107 0.90 9.49 -8.90
CA THR A 107 0.09 10.28 -9.82
C THR A 107 -0.13 9.50 -11.10
N ASN A 108 -1.38 9.49 -11.58
CA ASN A 108 -1.73 8.88 -12.86
C ASN A 108 -1.52 9.93 -13.94
N ASN A 109 -0.38 9.91 -14.64
CA ASN A 109 -0.23 10.78 -15.80
C ASN A 109 -1.08 10.24 -16.97
N LYS A 110 -2.06 11.05 -17.40
CA LYS A 110 -3.12 10.65 -18.35
C LYS A 110 -2.61 10.28 -19.74
N ASN A 111 -1.38 10.68 -20.09
CA ASN A 111 -0.90 10.56 -21.46
C ASN A 111 -0.13 9.27 -21.76
N ASP A 112 0.61 8.69 -20.80
CA ASP A 112 1.61 7.67 -21.13
C ASP A 112 1.53 6.37 -20.30
N GLY A 113 0.63 6.29 -19.31
CA GLY A 113 0.53 5.13 -18.41
C GLY A 113 1.77 4.93 -17.52
N ILE A 114 2.66 5.92 -17.47
CA ILE A 114 3.85 5.95 -16.63
C ILE A 114 3.47 6.53 -15.26
N LEU A 115 3.86 5.82 -14.19
CA LEU A 115 3.82 6.33 -12.83
C LEU A 115 4.93 7.40 -12.72
N THR A 116 4.57 8.68 -12.71
CA THR A 116 5.55 9.77 -12.86
C THR A 116 6.12 10.26 -11.53
N ASP A 117 5.33 10.25 -10.46
CA ASP A 117 5.77 10.68 -9.13
C ASP A 117 5.41 9.63 -8.08
N GLU A 118 6.40 8.88 -7.60
CA GLU A 118 6.23 7.97 -6.47
C GLU A 118 6.67 8.68 -5.18
N ARG A 119 5.72 8.94 -4.27
CA ARG A 119 6.01 9.42 -2.92
C ARG A 119 5.74 8.33 -1.90
N ARG A 120 6.72 8.11 -1.02
CA ARG A 120 6.58 7.26 0.16
C ARG A 120 6.24 8.09 1.38
N ILE A 121 5.19 7.70 2.10
CA ILE A 121 4.82 8.27 3.40
C ILE A 121 4.92 7.13 4.42
N ILE A 122 5.96 7.18 5.23
CA ILE A 122 6.17 6.26 6.35
C ILE A 122 5.37 6.82 7.53
N THR A 123 4.63 5.96 8.21
CA THR A 123 3.85 6.36 9.40
C THR A 123 4.33 5.62 10.64
N ASN A 124 3.94 6.15 11.80
CA ASN A 124 4.09 5.45 13.08
C ASN A 124 2.85 4.59 13.42
N ILE A 125 2.01 4.28 12.43
CA ILE A 125 0.84 3.41 12.63
C ILE A 125 1.33 1.97 12.59
N GLU A 126 1.21 1.30 13.73
CA GLU A 126 1.64 -0.07 13.92
C GLU A 126 0.43 -1.01 14.00
N LEU A 127 0.63 -2.25 13.57
CA LEU A 127 -0.32 -3.34 13.75
C LEU A 127 -0.35 -3.83 15.21
N PRO A 128 -1.47 -4.43 15.67
CA PRO A 128 -2.73 -4.64 14.96
C PRO A 128 -3.54 -3.34 14.79
N LEU A 129 -4.43 -3.32 13.79
CA LEU A 129 -5.30 -2.17 13.52
C LEU A 129 -6.54 -2.20 14.41
N ASP A 130 -6.70 -1.14 15.18
CA ASP A 130 -7.98 -0.76 15.80
C ASP A 130 -8.70 0.31 14.96
N ASP A 131 -9.91 0.66 15.35
CA ASP A 131 -10.72 1.63 14.61
C ASP A 131 -10.15 3.06 14.64
N THR A 132 -9.39 3.41 15.68
CA THR A 132 -8.70 4.72 15.77
C THR A 132 -7.58 4.79 14.73
N LYS A 133 -6.79 3.73 14.59
CA LYS A 133 -5.74 3.62 13.57
C LYS A 133 -6.33 3.62 12.16
N LYS A 134 -7.44 2.89 11.93
CA LYS A 134 -8.16 2.91 10.63
C LYS A 134 -8.68 4.32 10.29
N CYS A 135 -9.26 5.03 11.25
CA CYS A 135 -9.68 6.41 11.08
C CYS A 135 -8.49 7.33 10.75
N THR A 136 -7.35 7.13 11.40
CA THR A 136 -6.12 7.87 11.09
C THR A 136 -5.63 7.61 9.67
N ILE A 137 -5.65 6.34 9.22
CA ILE A 137 -5.31 5.95 7.84
C ILE A 137 -6.22 6.67 6.84
N LYS A 138 -7.53 6.70 7.09
CA LYS A 138 -8.51 7.43 6.29
C LYS A 138 -8.19 8.92 6.19
N ASN A 139 -7.89 9.57 7.31
CA ASN A 139 -7.56 11.00 7.33
C ASN A 139 -6.27 11.30 6.54
N ILE A 140 -5.26 10.42 6.62
CA ILE A 140 -4.05 10.54 5.81
C ILE A 140 -4.38 10.43 4.33
N LEU A 141 -5.19 9.45 3.93
CA LEU A 141 -5.61 9.24 2.54
C LEU A 141 -6.34 10.46 1.97
N GLU A 142 -7.27 11.06 2.72
CA GLU A 142 -7.96 12.28 2.29
C GLU A 142 -7.02 13.47 2.14
N ASN A 143 -6.09 13.65 3.09
CA ASN A 143 -5.09 14.71 3.02
C ASN A 143 -4.17 14.55 1.80
N ILE A 144 -3.83 13.32 1.42
CA ILE A 144 -3.09 13.04 0.19
C ILE A 144 -3.90 13.52 -1.01
N VAL A 145 -5.16 13.10 -1.13
CA VAL A 145 -6.02 13.49 -2.26
C VAL A 145 -6.17 15.01 -2.35
N ILE A 146 -6.45 15.69 -1.24
CA ILE A 146 -6.61 17.16 -1.22
C ILE A 146 -5.33 17.85 -1.71
N LYS A 147 -4.15 17.41 -1.24
CA LYS A 147 -2.86 17.97 -1.66
C LYS A 147 -2.59 17.73 -3.14
N GLU A 148 -2.85 16.53 -3.65
CA GLU A 148 -2.62 16.23 -5.06
C GLU A 148 -3.59 17.00 -5.97
N MET A 149 -4.86 17.17 -5.57
CA MET A 149 -5.80 18.04 -6.27
C MET A 149 -5.31 19.49 -6.35
N TRP A 150 -4.81 20.04 -5.22
CA TRP A 150 -4.25 21.40 -5.20
C TRP A 150 -3.03 21.56 -6.10
N ASN A 151 -2.11 20.59 -6.08
CA ASN A 151 -0.90 20.63 -6.93
C ASN A 151 -1.25 20.60 -8.43
N MET A 152 -2.36 19.97 -8.81
CA MET A 152 -2.83 19.91 -10.20
C MET A 152 -3.56 21.19 -10.64
N GLU A 153 -4.33 21.81 -9.75
CA GLU A 153 -5.08 23.04 -10.06
C GLU A 153 -4.18 24.27 -10.08
N TYR A 154 -3.12 24.26 -9.26
CA TYR A 154 -2.13 25.33 -9.16
C TYR A 154 -0.71 24.76 -9.29
N PRO A 155 -0.33 24.29 -10.49
CA PRO A 155 1.02 23.80 -10.72
C PRO A 155 1.99 24.94 -10.40
N LYS A 156 2.94 24.68 -9.50
CA LYS A 156 3.99 25.67 -9.21
C LYS A 156 4.66 26.02 -10.53
N ASN A 157 4.56 27.30 -10.93
CA ASN A 157 5.30 27.82 -12.07
C ASN A 157 6.77 27.44 -11.87
N GLN A 158 7.31 26.68 -12.82
CA GLN A 158 8.71 26.28 -12.82
C GLN A 158 9.55 27.56 -12.98
N GLU A 159 10.23 27.97 -11.91
CA GLU A 159 11.35 28.91 -11.97
C GLU A 159 12.60 28.21 -12.53
#